data_AF-A0A0N8PTP9-F1
#
_entry.id   AF-A0A0N8PTP9-F1
#
_cell.length_a   1.000
_cell.length_b   1.000
_cell.length_c   1.000
_cell.angle_alpha   90.00
_cell.angle_beta   90.00
_cell.angle_gamma   90.00
#
_symmetry.space_group_name_H-M   'P 1'
#
loop_
_entity.id
_entity.type
_entity.pdbx_description
1 polymer ?
#
loop_
_entity_poly.entity_id
_entity_poly.type
_entity_poly.pdbx_seq_one_letter_code
_entity_poly.pdbx_strand_id
1 'polypeptide(L)'
;MPITGITESDRSTKRLLQRLGPGRIAVLAHDDLDELAVRGLLKARVSAVVNTGRTMTGTIASRAVLELLEAGTPLVETSPDGFELLQTSRTVTVTEHGIDTGTSWVPCRRFTRQSWLAGYRAAQASEPGQLARVIEDTLKYAAAGKEQLL
;
A
#
# COMPACT_ATOMS: atom_id res chain seq x y z
N MET A 1 3.33 4.23 14.97
CA MET A 1 3.75 5.63 15.18
C MET A 1 3.28 6.47 14.00
N PRO A 2 2.86 7.72 14.24
CA PRO A 2 2.49 8.64 13.16
C PRO A 2 3.71 9.00 12.31
N ILE A 3 3.49 9.29 11.03
CA ILE A 3 4.52 9.67 10.06
C ILE A 3 4.14 11.01 9.46
N THR A 4 4.99 12.02 9.67
CA THR A 4 4.80 13.35 9.08
C THR A 4 5.77 13.53 7.93
N GLY A 5 5.28 14.04 6.81
CA GLY A 5 6.11 14.22 5.62
C GLY A 5 5.49 15.13 4.57
N ILE A 6 6.33 15.57 3.64
CA ILE A 6 5.89 16.35 2.48
C ILE A 6 5.20 15.41 1.51
N THR A 7 4.02 15.80 1.06
CA THR A 7 3.23 15.05 0.08
C THR A 7 3.78 15.24 -1.33
N GLU A 8 3.73 14.17 -2.11
CA GLU A 8 3.79 14.23 -3.57
C GLU A 8 2.60 13.43 -4.09
N SER A 9 1.75 14.06 -4.88
CA SER A 9 0.49 13.47 -5.34
C SER A 9 0.33 13.52 -6.85
N ASP A 10 -0.18 12.45 -7.44
CA ASP A 10 -0.68 12.44 -8.82
C ASP A 10 -1.69 11.29 -8.99
N ARG A 11 -2.74 11.49 -9.79
CA ARG A 11 -3.67 10.40 -10.14
C ARG A 11 -3.01 9.42 -11.11
N SER A 12 -2.01 9.87 -11.88
CA SER A 12 -1.17 9.00 -12.70
C SER A 12 0.06 8.58 -11.89
N THR A 13 0.07 7.34 -11.40
CA THR A 13 1.22 6.79 -10.66
C THR A 13 2.52 6.89 -11.47
N LYS A 14 2.47 6.73 -12.81
CA LYS A 14 3.63 6.96 -13.67
C LYS A 14 4.18 8.39 -13.56
N ARG A 15 3.33 9.41 -13.56
CA ARG A 15 3.75 10.81 -13.43
C ARG A 15 4.23 11.13 -12.02
N LEU A 16 3.57 10.54 -11.00
CA LEU A 16 4.01 10.65 -9.61
C LEU A 16 5.45 10.17 -9.45
N LEU A 17 5.74 8.96 -9.91
CA LEU A 17 7.06 8.33 -9.78
C LEU A 17 8.20 9.11 -10.42
N GLN A 18 7.93 9.94 -11.44
CA GLN A 18 8.94 10.79 -12.08
C GLN A 18 9.38 11.96 -11.20
N ARG A 19 8.55 12.38 -10.24
CA ARG A 19 8.78 13.55 -9.37
C ARG A 19 9.06 13.16 -7.92
N LEU A 20 8.76 11.91 -7.57
CA LEU A 20 8.83 11.40 -6.20
C LEU A 20 10.27 11.42 -5.66
N GLY A 21 10.43 12.01 -4.49
CA GLY A 21 11.72 12.10 -3.80
C GLY A 21 11.79 11.24 -2.53
N PRO A 22 13.02 11.01 -2.00
CA PRO A 22 13.21 10.29 -0.75
C PRO A 22 12.54 10.99 0.43
N GLY A 23 11.92 10.18 1.30
CA GLY A 23 11.22 10.65 2.50
C GLY A 23 9.86 11.30 2.26
N ARG A 24 9.42 11.43 0.99
CA ARG A 24 8.08 11.94 0.65
C ARG A 24 6.99 10.95 1.02
N ILE A 25 5.79 11.48 1.27
CA ILE A 25 4.57 10.68 1.38
C ILE A 25 3.93 10.65 -0.01
N ALA A 26 3.86 9.47 -0.62
CA ALA A 26 3.24 9.29 -1.92
C ALA A 26 1.72 9.23 -1.77
N VAL A 27 0.99 10.09 -2.49
CA VAL A 27 -0.47 10.05 -2.57
C VAL A 27 -0.87 9.67 -3.99
N LEU A 28 -1.53 8.53 -4.14
CA LEU A 28 -1.87 7.96 -5.45
C LEU A 28 -3.31 7.45 -5.47
N ALA A 29 -3.87 7.26 -6.66
CA ALA A 29 -5.19 6.69 -6.88
C ALA A 29 -5.05 5.48 -7.82
N HIS A 30 -4.77 4.30 -7.28
CA HIS A 30 -4.46 3.11 -8.07
C HIS A 30 -5.15 1.88 -7.50
N ASP A 31 -6.08 1.31 -8.27
CA ASP A 31 -6.64 -0.01 -8.01
C ASP A 31 -5.64 -1.08 -8.45
N ASP A 32 -5.46 -2.14 -7.65
CA ASP A 32 -4.50 -3.22 -7.91
C ASP A 32 -3.07 -2.73 -8.15
N LEU A 33 -2.45 -2.22 -7.09
CA LEU A 33 -1.11 -1.64 -7.13
C LEU A 33 -0.09 -2.66 -7.68
N ASP A 34 0.39 -2.37 -8.89
CA ASP A 34 1.19 -3.31 -9.66
C ASP A 34 2.69 -3.27 -9.30
N GLU A 35 3.43 -4.22 -9.87
CA GLU A 35 4.86 -4.40 -9.62
C GLU A 35 5.71 -3.19 -10.09
N LEU A 36 5.29 -2.50 -11.14
CA LEU A 36 6.02 -1.31 -11.63
C LEU A 36 5.82 -0.14 -10.66
N ALA A 37 4.59 0.07 -10.20
CA ALA A 37 4.25 1.07 -9.20
C ALA A 37 5.03 0.83 -7.89
N VAL A 38 4.98 -0.39 -7.37
CA VAL A 38 5.68 -0.78 -6.13
C VAL A 38 7.20 -0.55 -6.25
N ARG A 39 7.83 -1.03 -7.33
CA ARG A 39 9.27 -0.83 -7.53
C ARG A 39 9.64 0.64 -7.60
N GLY A 40 8.80 1.46 -8.24
CA GLY A 40 8.97 2.91 -8.26
C GLY A 40 8.93 3.52 -6.87
N LEU A 41 7.95 3.15 -6.05
CA LEU A 41 7.80 3.63 -4.67
C LEU A 41 9.00 3.25 -3.80
N LEU A 42 9.44 1.99 -3.88
CA LEU A 42 10.63 1.49 -3.19
C LEU A 42 11.90 2.22 -3.62
N LYS A 43 12.11 2.37 -4.93
CA LYS A 43 13.26 3.09 -5.49
C LYS A 43 13.29 4.55 -5.02
N ALA A 44 12.12 5.19 -4.94
CA ALA A 44 11.98 6.55 -4.47
C ALA A 44 12.21 6.70 -2.96
N ARG A 45 12.21 5.61 -2.17
CA ARG A 45 12.40 5.62 -0.71
C ARG A 45 11.40 6.52 0.00
N VAL A 46 10.12 6.36 -0.34
CA VAL A 46 9.02 7.08 0.33
C VAL A 46 8.95 6.73 1.80
N SER A 47 8.48 7.67 2.62
CA SER A 47 8.27 7.45 4.06
C SER A 47 6.93 6.77 4.36
N ALA A 48 5.93 6.97 3.50
CA ALA A 48 4.63 6.30 3.54
C ALA A 48 3.92 6.39 2.18
N VAL A 49 2.93 5.54 1.97
CA VAL A 49 2.04 5.54 0.81
C VAL A 49 0.60 5.68 1.28
N VAL A 50 -0.12 6.62 0.68
CA VAL A 50 -1.56 6.81 0.80
C VAL A 50 -2.19 6.49 -0.54
N ASN A 51 -2.97 5.41 -0.60
CA ASN A 51 -3.73 5.04 -1.78
C ASN A 51 -5.19 5.48 -1.60
N THR A 52 -5.73 6.27 -2.53
CA THR A 52 -7.15 6.62 -2.57
C THR A 52 -7.97 5.67 -3.45
N GLY A 53 -7.32 4.63 -3.99
CA GLY A 53 -7.93 3.45 -4.59
C GLY A 53 -7.78 2.21 -3.71
N ARG A 54 -8.17 1.05 -4.24
CA ARG A 54 -8.04 -0.25 -3.59
C ARG A 54 -6.71 -0.90 -3.98
N THR A 55 -5.79 -0.99 -3.04
CA THR A 55 -4.45 -1.55 -3.27
C THR A 55 -4.52 -2.97 -3.85
N MET A 56 -5.45 -3.78 -3.38
CA MET A 56 -5.79 -5.06 -3.98
C MET A 56 -7.31 -5.20 -4.04
N THR A 57 -7.86 -5.36 -5.24
CA THR A 57 -9.29 -5.63 -5.47
C THR A 57 -9.64 -7.10 -5.26
N GLY A 58 -8.62 -7.96 -5.21
CA GLY A 58 -8.79 -9.42 -5.18
C GLY A 58 -8.88 -10.05 -6.57
N THR A 59 -8.53 -9.31 -7.62
CA THR A 59 -8.51 -9.82 -9.00
C THR A 59 -7.14 -10.39 -9.40
N ILE A 60 -6.05 -9.87 -8.80
CA ILE A 60 -4.67 -10.20 -9.19
C ILE A 60 -3.89 -10.72 -7.97
N ALA A 61 -3.30 -11.90 -8.10
CA ALA A 61 -2.45 -12.50 -7.08
C ALA A 61 -1.02 -11.91 -7.12
N SER A 62 -0.87 -10.65 -6.71
CA SER A 62 0.42 -9.94 -6.74
C SER A 62 1.19 -10.07 -5.42
N ARG A 63 2.48 -10.41 -5.52
CA ARG A 63 3.43 -10.36 -4.38
C ARG A 63 4.01 -8.96 -4.16
N ALA A 64 4.00 -8.09 -5.17
CA ALA A 64 4.70 -6.81 -5.11
C ALA A 64 4.29 -5.95 -3.90
N VAL A 65 2.99 -5.87 -3.60
CA VAL A 65 2.50 -5.13 -2.44
C VAL A 65 3.05 -5.68 -1.12
N LEU A 66 3.25 -6.99 -1.00
CA LEU A 66 3.90 -7.58 0.17
C LEU A 66 5.35 -7.10 0.30
N GLU A 67 6.10 -6.98 -0.80
CA GLU A 67 7.48 -6.49 -0.79
C GLU A 67 7.56 -5.04 -0.30
N LEU A 68 6.57 -4.21 -0.65
CA LEU A 68 6.46 -2.84 -0.13
C LEU A 68 6.31 -2.83 1.41
N LEU A 69 5.46 -3.72 1.93
CA LEU A 69 5.24 -3.88 3.38
C LEU A 69 6.47 -4.46 4.09
N GLU A 70 7.13 -5.46 3.50
CA GLU A 70 8.33 -6.11 4.03
C GLU A 70 9.54 -5.16 4.06
N ALA A 71 9.60 -4.20 3.12
CA ALA A 71 10.56 -3.09 3.16
C ALA A 71 10.27 -2.07 4.27
N GLY A 72 9.21 -2.26 5.06
CA GLY A 72 8.83 -1.38 6.16
C GLY A 72 8.12 -0.10 5.73
N THR A 73 7.71 0.01 4.46
CA THR A 73 6.99 1.19 3.95
C THR A 73 5.51 1.11 4.37
N PRO A 74 5.01 2.03 5.21
CA PRO A 74 3.62 1.99 5.64
C PRO A 74 2.70 2.37 4.49
N LEU A 75 1.62 1.60 4.34
CA LEU A 75 0.61 1.78 3.32
C LEU A 75 -0.76 1.94 3.99
N VAL A 76 -1.48 2.99 3.63
CA VAL A 76 -2.86 3.23 4.05
C VAL A 76 -3.77 3.45 2.85
N GLU A 77 -5.03 3.13 3.03
CA GLU A 77 -6.10 3.33 2.06
C GLU A 77 -7.11 4.34 2.59
N THR A 78 -7.56 5.25 1.74
CA THR A 78 -8.62 6.22 2.04
C THR A 78 -9.65 6.23 0.91
N SER A 79 -10.80 6.87 1.12
CA SER A 79 -11.78 7.09 0.06
C SER A 79 -11.19 7.91 -1.10
N PRO A 80 -11.72 7.76 -2.33
CA PRO A 80 -11.31 8.56 -3.48
C PRO A 80 -11.39 10.08 -3.26
N ASP A 81 -12.37 10.53 -2.46
CA ASP A 81 -12.58 11.94 -2.14
C ASP A 81 -11.43 12.55 -1.32
N GLY A 82 -10.67 11.69 -0.61
CA GLY A 82 -9.48 12.12 0.14
C GLY A 82 -8.37 12.65 -0.76
N PHE A 83 -8.37 12.34 -2.07
CA PHE A 83 -7.30 12.75 -2.97
C PHE A 83 -7.16 14.27 -3.07
N GLU A 84 -8.27 15.00 -3.22
CA GLU A 84 -8.26 16.46 -3.40
C GLU A 84 -7.76 17.18 -2.14
N LEU A 85 -8.16 16.69 -0.97
CA LEU A 85 -7.70 17.22 0.32
C LEU A 85 -6.19 16.99 0.50
N LEU A 86 -5.70 15.80 0.14
CA LEU A 86 -4.28 15.46 0.27
C LEU A 86 -3.42 16.18 -0.77
N GLN A 87 -3.92 16.38 -1.99
CA GLN A 87 -3.21 17.07 -3.07
C GLN A 87 -2.97 18.55 -2.76
N THR A 88 -3.91 19.21 -2.09
CA THR A 88 -3.78 20.63 -1.69
C THR A 88 -2.92 20.82 -0.45
N SER A 89 -2.58 19.72 0.25
CA SER A 89 -1.87 19.75 1.52
C SER A 89 -0.40 19.44 1.34
N ARG A 90 0.49 20.42 1.57
CA ARG A 90 1.95 20.26 1.38
C ARG A 90 2.59 19.26 2.34
N THR A 91 2.12 19.21 3.58
CA THR A 91 2.64 18.34 4.64
C THR A 91 1.46 17.68 5.32
N VAL A 92 1.55 16.37 5.55
CA VAL A 92 0.50 15.60 6.23
C VAL A 92 1.11 14.71 7.30
N THR A 93 0.30 14.32 8.27
CA THR A 93 0.65 13.31 9.28
C THR A 93 -0.25 12.09 9.12
N VAL A 94 0.33 10.98 8.67
CA VAL A 94 -0.36 9.69 8.52
C VAL A 94 -0.33 8.95 9.85
N THR A 95 -1.49 8.53 10.33
CA THR A 95 -1.66 7.74 11.56
C THR A 95 -2.27 6.37 11.24
N GLU A 96 -2.65 5.62 12.28
CA GLU A 96 -3.33 4.34 12.11
C GLU A 96 -4.78 4.47 11.61
N HIS A 97 -5.46 5.56 11.97
CA HIS A 97 -6.90 5.73 11.78
C HIS A 97 -7.27 6.90 10.85
N GLY A 98 -6.29 7.70 10.46
CA GLY A 98 -6.51 8.79 9.54
C GLY A 98 -5.27 9.62 9.29
N ILE A 99 -5.46 10.62 8.43
CA ILE A 99 -4.42 11.49 7.93
C ILE A 99 -4.82 12.92 8.29
N ASP A 100 -3.96 13.57 9.06
CA ASP A 100 -4.09 14.98 9.41
C ASP A 100 -3.41 15.83 8.34
N THR A 101 -4.18 16.72 7.71
CA THR A 101 -3.66 17.70 6.73
C THR A 101 -3.25 19.03 7.35
N GLY A 102 -3.44 19.19 8.66
CA GLY A 102 -3.33 20.45 9.40
C GLY A 102 -4.61 21.29 9.35
N THR A 103 -5.51 21.03 8.41
CA THR A 103 -6.78 21.75 8.24
C THR A 103 -8.00 20.83 8.23
N SER A 104 -7.80 19.53 8.01
CA SER A 104 -8.85 18.53 7.88
C SER A 104 -8.33 17.15 8.28
N TRP A 105 -9.26 16.29 8.65
CA TRP A 105 -8.99 14.90 8.97
C TRP A 105 -9.56 13.98 7.90
N VAL A 106 -8.71 13.13 7.32
CA VAL A 106 -9.10 12.16 6.30
C VAL A 106 -9.05 10.75 6.91
N PRO A 107 -10.19 10.06 7.08
CA PRO A 107 -10.20 8.69 7.60
C PRO A 107 -9.43 7.73 6.68
N CYS A 108 -8.59 6.87 7.27
CA CYS A 108 -7.86 5.87 6.51
C CYS A 108 -7.81 4.52 7.22
N ARG A 109 -7.56 3.47 6.45
CA ARG A 109 -7.32 2.10 6.89
C ARG A 109 -5.89 1.72 6.59
N ARG A 110 -5.18 1.08 7.52
CA ARG A 110 -3.90 0.44 7.20
C ARG A 110 -4.10 -0.75 6.26
N PHE A 111 -3.31 -0.80 5.19
CA PHE A 111 -3.13 -2.02 4.42
C PHE A 111 -2.00 -2.83 5.05
N THR A 112 -2.31 -4.04 5.50
CA THR A 112 -1.39 -4.88 6.28
C THR A 112 -1.06 -6.17 5.56
N ARG A 113 -0.14 -6.95 6.11
CA ARG A 113 0.13 -8.33 5.66
C ARG A 113 -1.13 -9.20 5.67
N GLN A 114 -2.03 -8.99 6.63
CA GLN A 114 -3.31 -9.69 6.71
C GLN A 114 -4.25 -9.25 5.58
N SER A 115 -4.31 -7.94 5.29
CA SER A 115 -5.05 -7.39 4.15
C SER A 115 -4.54 -7.98 2.83
N TRP A 116 -3.22 -8.02 2.65
CA TRP A 116 -2.56 -8.65 1.50
C TRP A 116 -2.92 -10.13 1.38
N LEU A 117 -2.78 -10.92 2.45
CA LEU A 117 -3.07 -12.36 2.43
C LEU A 117 -4.52 -12.64 2.06
N ALA A 118 -5.47 -11.83 2.56
CA ALA A 118 -6.88 -11.95 2.20
C ALA A 118 -7.11 -11.66 0.71
N GLY A 119 -6.58 -10.55 0.19
CA GLY A 119 -6.70 -10.19 -1.21
C GLY A 119 -6.02 -11.18 -2.15
N TYR A 120 -4.84 -11.68 -1.78
CA TYR A 120 -4.09 -12.68 -2.53
C TYR A 120 -4.83 -14.02 -2.61
N ARG A 121 -5.43 -14.48 -1.52
CA ARG A 121 -6.26 -15.70 -1.50
C ARG A 121 -7.53 -15.54 -2.34
N ALA A 122 -8.19 -14.38 -2.26
CA ALA A 122 -9.36 -14.08 -3.08
C ALA A 122 -9.03 -14.15 -4.58
N ALA A 123 -7.90 -13.55 -4.97
CA ALA A 123 -7.42 -13.58 -6.36
C ALA A 123 -7.13 -15.01 -6.85
N GLN A 124 -6.41 -15.81 -6.05
CA GLN A 124 -6.13 -17.20 -6.42
C GLN A 124 -7.40 -18.06 -6.55
N ALA A 125 -8.42 -17.82 -5.71
CA ALA A 125 -9.69 -18.55 -5.79
C ALA A 125 -10.51 -18.17 -7.03
N SER A 126 -10.27 -16.99 -7.62
CA SER A 126 -10.99 -16.49 -8.79
C SER A 126 -10.43 -16.97 -10.13
N GLU A 127 -9.21 -17.53 -10.17
CA GLU A 127 -8.61 -18.08 -11.40
C GLU A 127 -8.96 -19.57 -11.59
N PRO A 128 -9.77 -19.94 -12.61
CA PRO A 128 -10.03 -21.33 -12.94
C PRO A 128 -8.80 -21.94 -13.61
N GLY A 129 -7.88 -22.52 -12.82
CA GLY A 129 -6.71 -23.23 -13.36
C GLY A 129 -5.46 -23.28 -12.47
N GLN A 130 -5.37 -22.48 -11.40
CA GLN A 130 -4.20 -22.46 -10.50
C GLN A 130 -4.39 -23.23 -9.18
N LEU A 131 -5.34 -24.16 -9.12
CA LEU A 131 -5.56 -25.01 -7.92
C LEU A 131 -4.33 -25.87 -7.55
N ALA A 132 -3.36 -26.05 -8.47
CA ALA A 132 -2.19 -26.89 -8.25
C ALA A 132 -1.03 -26.22 -7.48
N ARG A 133 -1.06 -24.91 -7.22
CA ARG A 133 0.04 -24.20 -6.51
C ARG A 133 -0.30 -23.73 -5.09
N VAL A 134 -1.36 -24.29 -4.52
CA VAL A 134 -1.87 -23.86 -3.20
C VAL A 134 -1.05 -24.42 -2.03
N ILE A 135 -0.21 -25.44 -2.24
CA ILE A 135 0.40 -26.21 -1.14
C ILE A 135 1.73 -25.62 -0.67
N GLU A 136 2.53 -25.00 -1.53
CA GLU A 136 3.95 -24.73 -1.19
C GLU A 136 4.19 -23.35 -0.55
N ASP A 137 3.53 -22.30 -1.02
CA ASP A 137 3.76 -20.94 -0.50
C ASP A 137 3.01 -20.66 0.81
N THR A 138 1.86 -21.31 1.04
CA THR A 138 1.08 -21.11 2.27
C THR A 138 1.79 -21.68 3.51
N LEU A 139 2.49 -22.81 3.38
CA LEU A 139 3.18 -23.46 4.50
C LEU A 139 4.42 -22.70 4.96
N LYS A 140 5.18 -22.07 4.05
CA LYS A 140 6.32 -21.21 4.43
C LYS A 140 5.92 -20.02 5.29
N TYR A 141 4.74 -19.45 5.04
CA TYR A 141 4.28 -18.26 5.77
C TYR A 141 3.56 -18.56 7.09
N ALA A 142 2.97 -19.74 7.25
CA ALA A 142 2.41 -20.16 8.54
C ALA A 142 3.51 -20.50 9.57
N ALA A 143 4.69 -20.96 9.11
CA ALA A 143 5.81 -21.33 9.98
C ALA A 143 6.59 -20.12 10.53
N ALA A 144 6.73 -19.05 9.76
CA ALA A 144 7.55 -17.88 10.13
C ALA A 144 6.97 -17.02 11.28
N GLY A 145 5.73 -17.27 11.72
CA GLY A 145 5.11 -16.56 12.85
C GLY A 145 5.45 -17.11 14.24
N LYS A 146 6.26 -18.19 14.34
CA LYS A 146 6.55 -18.85 15.61
C LYS A 146 7.94 -18.57 16.22
N GLU A 147 8.83 -17.85 15.52
CA GLU A 147 10.23 -17.68 15.95
C GLU A 147 10.59 -16.28 16.49
N GLN A 148 9.62 -15.45 16.92
CA GLN A 148 9.90 -14.18 17.61
C GLN A 148 9.33 -14.09 19.04
N LEU A 149 9.08 -15.23 19.67
CA LEU A 149 8.72 -15.34 21.09
C LEU A 149 9.62 -16.38 21.78
N LEU A 150 10.92 -16.09 21.82
CA LEU A 150 11.86 -16.57 22.84
C LEU A 150 12.83 -15.43 23.19
#